data_AF-A0A7C7K1P7-F1
#
_entry.id   AF-A0A7C7K1P7-F1
#
_cell.length_a   1.000
_cell.length_b   1.000
_cell.length_c   1.000
_cell.angle_alpha   90.00
_cell.angle_beta   90.00
_cell.angle_gamma   90.00
#
_symmetry.space_group_name_H-M   'P 1'
#
loop_
_entity.id
_entity.type
_entity.pdbx_description
1 polymer ?
#
loop_
_entity_poly.entity_id
_entity_poly.type
_entity_poly.pdbx_seq_one_letter_code
_entity_poly.pdbx_strand_id
1 'polypeptide(L)'
;MDFKIEYGLSNRLTFEMNIPYFSYVSQNRVSTWTSIEIEGLDAFGEYHQGVMAAMDSALANNYDINLQLIRNRFYDWGGSNSLRWAMGGDPFVNGIYGTEFNPFTNNDTSAVTMNDLLNYYYPSNLQTSGLGDVELGLKFLLLGNPAWSESGNYSLYTGLSVLLGSADRLHTYSYSNGIPVAQSHFTTLPLGNGVSRYNISLFGELYKTILHRYVNINWLIRSGFYNQTRVNSPISFVNFNTFNPDSIAASIGLKHTIKKGNELFAMAKGKLELIPDWVSVSGGASIYLKGRDTFYSNDPIWDKWMSYRKDNYDTRIRSIKQFAEITFHNVNPLKRIGPIPFEIRGGYSVPLLSRNTFSEFSAWFQLVVYAQEW
;
A
#
# COMPACT_ATOMS: atom_id res chain seq x y z
N MET A 1 -16.21 -2.55 -7.39
CA MET A 1 -17.21 -3.56 -7.79
C MET A 1 -16.46 -4.87 -7.83
N ASP A 2 -16.91 -5.90 -7.11
CA ASP A 2 -16.24 -7.19 -7.08
C ASP A 2 -17.09 -8.21 -7.82
N PHE A 3 -16.55 -8.82 -8.87
CA PHE A 3 -17.21 -9.91 -9.57
C PHE A 3 -16.81 -11.22 -8.89
N LYS A 4 -17.79 -11.95 -8.37
CA LYS A 4 -17.60 -13.26 -7.75
C LYS A 4 -18.40 -14.29 -8.53
N ILE A 5 -17.70 -15.32 -9.01
CA ILE A 5 -18.28 -16.45 -9.70
C ILE A 5 -18.05 -17.67 -8.81
N GLU A 6 -19.13 -18.36 -8.46
CA GLU A 6 -19.07 -19.68 -7.82
C GLU A 6 -19.80 -20.67 -8.72
N TYR A 7 -19.16 -21.80 -9.00
CA TYR A 7 -19.71 -22.84 -9.87
C TYR A 7 -19.56 -24.22 -9.23
N GLY A 8 -20.68 -24.90 -8.98
CA GLY A 8 -20.69 -26.26 -8.44
C GLY A 8 -20.26 -27.25 -9.51
N LEU A 9 -19.05 -27.79 -9.40
CA LEU A 9 -18.54 -28.85 -10.27
C LEU A 9 -19.13 -30.23 -9.89
N SER A 10 -19.48 -30.40 -8.61
CA SER A 10 -20.24 -31.55 -8.10
C SER A 10 -20.90 -31.18 -6.77
N ASN A 11 -21.67 -32.10 -6.18
CA ASN A 11 -22.25 -31.94 -4.85
C ASN A 11 -21.21 -31.70 -3.73
N ARG A 12 -19.92 -31.94 -4.00
CA ARG A 12 -18.84 -31.79 -3.02
C ARG A 12 -17.72 -30.84 -3.45
N LEU A 13 -17.78 -30.29 -4.67
CA LEU A 13 -16.71 -29.49 -5.23
C LEU A 13 -17.29 -28.23 -5.86
N THR A 14 -16.80 -27.08 -5.40
CA THR A 14 -17.17 -25.76 -5.93
C THR A 14 -15.91 -25.05 -6.40
N PHE A 15 -15.95 -24.55 -7.63
CA PHE A 15 -14.98 -23.60 -8.14
C PHE A 15 -15.37 -22.18 -7.72
N GLU A 16 -14.39 -21.37 -7.34
CA GLU A 16 -14.58 -19.95 -7.06
C GLU A 16 -13.59 -19.09 -7.86
N MET A 17 -14.07 -17.96 -8.35
CA MET A 17 -13.27 -16.91 -8.98
C MET A 17 -13.71 -15.55 -8.44
N ASN A 18 -12.75 -14.74 -8.01
CA ASN A 18 -12.99 -13.38 -7.55
C ASN A 18 -12.15 -12.40 -8.38
N ILE A 19 -12.82 -11.45 -9.02
CA ILE A 19 -12.20 -10.42 -9.86
C ILE A 19 -12.60 -9.05 -9.28
N PRO A 20 -11.72 -8.43 -8.49
CA PRO A 20 -11.94 -7.06 -8.03
C PRO A 20 -11.84 -6.09 -9.20
N TYR A 21 -12.79 -5.17 -9.32
CA TYR A 21 -12.73 -4.07 -10.27
C TYR A 21 -12.88 -2.74 -9.54
N PHE A 22 -11.84 -1.92 -9.62
CA PHE A 22 -11.82 -0.58 -9.06
C PHE A 22 -12.21 0.41 -10.16
N SER A 23 -13.44 0.94 -10.08
CA SER A 23 -13.89 1.98 -11.00
C SER A 23 -13.10 3.28 -10.84
N TYR A 24 -12.63 3.53 -9.62
CA TYR A 24 -11.82 4.69 -9.26
C TYR A 24 -11.09 4.44 -7.94
N VAL A 25 -9.79 4.72 -7.90
CA VAL A 25 -8.98 4.79 -6.67
C VAL A 25 -8.21 6.10 -6.71
N SER A 26 -8.21 6.85 -5.60
CA SER A 26 -7.35 8.02 -5.45
C SER A 26 -6.58 8.00 -4.16
N GLN A 27 -5.35 8.51 -4.21
CA GLN A 27 -4.51 8.74 -3.05
C GLN A 27 -4.21 10.23 -2.95
N ASN A 28 -4.63 10.84 -1.85
CA ASN A 28 -4.18 12.18 -1.48
C ASN A 28 -3.10 12.06 -0.42
N ARG A 29 -1.91 12.62 -0.71
CA ARG A 29 -0.75 12.58 0.18
C ARG A 29 -0.39 14.00 0.62
N VAL A 30 -0.20 14.14 1.93
CA VAL A 30 0.42 15.33 2.53
C VAL A 30 1.77 14.91 3.05
N SER A 31 2.82 15.51 2.52
CA SER A 31 4.20 15.27 2.94
C SER A 31 4.68 16.49 3.72
N THR A 32 5.25 16.27 4.89
CA THR A 32 5.90 17.30 5.70
C THR A 32 7.34 16.91 5.97
N TRP A 33 8.19 17.90 6.20
CA TRP A 33 9.57 17.69 6.56
C TRP A 33 9.97 18.67 7.67
N THR A 34 10.99 18.30 8.42
CA THR A 34 11.60 19.12 9.46
C THR A 34 13.11 18.98 9.35
N SER A 35 13.85 20.08 9.39
CA SER A 35 15.30 20.07 9.60
C SER A 35 15.62 20.39 11.06
N ILE A 36 16.81 19.97 11.48
CA ILE A 36 17.46 20.51 12.68
C ILE A 36 18.46 21.51 12.16
N GLU A 37 18.46 22.73 12.72
CA GLU A 37 19.44 23.76 12.37
C GLU A 37 20.86 23.21 12.54
N ILE A 38 21.73 23.56 11.58
CA ILE A 38 23.15 23.26 11.68
C ILE A 38 23.76 24.30 12.62
N GLU A 39 24.14 23.87 13.82
CA GLU A 39 24.72 24.74 14.84
C GLU A 39 25.90 25.54 14.27
N GLY A 40 25.83 26.87 14.39
CA GLY A 40 26.87 27.79 13.93
C GLY A 40 26.86 28.12 12.43
N LEU A 41 25.92 27.58 11.64
CA LEU A 41 25.83 27.86 10.20
C LEU A 41 25.58 29.34 9.90
N ASP A 42 24.71 29.99 10.67
CA ASP A 42 24.43 31.42 10.48
C ASP A 42 25.67 32.28 10.72
N ALA A 43 26.37 32.05 11.84
CA ALA A 43 27.62 32.75 12.14
C ALA A 43 28.71 32.50 11.10
N PHE A 44 28.79 31.27 10.59
CA PHE A 44 29.70 30.92 9.48
C PHE A 44 29.32 31.67 8.19
N GLY A 45 28.03 31.72 7.86
CA GLY A 45 27.49 32.45 6.71
C GLY A 45 27.80 33.93 6.78
N GLU A 46 27.49 34.57 7.92
CA GLU A 46 27.77 36.00 8.17
C GLU A 46 29.26 36.33 8.03
N TYR A 47 30.13 35.51 8.63
CA TYR A 47 31.58 35.69 8.51
C TYR A 47 32.03 35.66 7.04
N HIS A 48 31.60 34.65 6.28
CA HIS A 48 32.01 34.49 4.90
C HIS A 48 31.37 35.54 3.96
N GLN A 49 30.18 36.05 4.27
CA GLN A 49 29.59 37.19 3.56
C GLN A 49 30.42 38.46 3.76
N GLY A 50 30.89 38.72 4.99
CA GLY A 50 31.78 39.83 5.29
C GLY A 50 33.13 39.74 4.56
N VAL A 51 33.74 38.56 4.55
CA VAL A 51 34.99 38.31 3.81
C VAL A 51 34.80 38.53 2.31
N MET A 52 33.71 38.02 1.73
CA MET A 52 33.41 38.20 0.30
C MET A 52 33.25 39.69 -0.04
N ALA A 53 32.50 40.45 0.76
CA ALA A 53 32.31 41.88 0.55
C ALA A 53 33.62 42.68 0.66
N ALA A 54 34.52 42.29 1.58
CA ALA A 54 35.85 42.90 1.70
C ALA A 54 36.72 42.61 0.47
N MET A 55 36.68 41.39 -0.07
CA MET A 55 37.36 41.04 -1.33
C MET A 55 36.80 41.82 -2.52
N ASP A 56 35.48 41.92 -2.64
CA ASP A 56 34.79 42.70 -3.68
C ASP A 56 35.23 44.17 -3.68
N SER A 57 35.25 44.78 -2.48
CA SER A 57 35.71 46.16 -2.29
C SER A 57 37.19 46.34 -2.67
N ALA A 58 38.06 45.40 -2.27
CA ALA A 58 39.48 45.46 -2.60
C ALA A 58 39.71 45.36 -4.12
N LEU A 59 39.05 44.41 -4.79
CA LEU A 59 39.15 44.21 -6.24
C LEU A 59 38.61 45.39 -7.06
N ALA A 60 37.55 46.05 -6.57
CA ALA A 60 37.00 47.25 -7.20
C ALA A 60 37.95 48.45 -7.11
N ASN A 61 38.69 48.58 -6.00
CA ASN A 61 39.62 49.69 -5.78
C ASN A 61 40.99 49.46 -6.44
N ASN A 62 41.48 48.22 -6.46
CA ASN A 62 42.73 47.83 -7.11
C ASN A 62 42.66 46.36 -7.55
N TYR A 63 42.53 46.15 -8.85
CA TYR A 63 42.38 44.80 -9.39
C TYR A 63 43.63 43.94 -9.15
N ASP A 64 43.46 42.81 -8.47
CA ASP A 64 44.48 41.80 -8.24
C ASP A 64 43.98 40.43 -8.72
N ILE A 65 44.71 39.85 -9.68
CA ILE A 65 44.32 38.58 -10.31
C ILE A 65 44.34 37.40 -9.33
N ASN A 66 45.26 37.37 -8.36
CA ASN A 66 45.34 36.30 -7.37
C ASN A 66 44.17 36.38 -6.39
N LEU A 67 43.81 37.60 -5.98
CA LEU A 67 42.64 37.83 -5.15
C LEU A 67 41.34 37.45 -5.88
N GLN A 68 41.22 37.78 -7.17
CA GLN A 68 40.09 37.37 -8.00
C GLN A 68 39.99 35.83 -8.09
N LEU A 69 41.11 35.13 -8.28
CA LEU A 69 41.14 33.66 -8.34
C LEU A 69 40.72 33.03 -7.01
N ILE A 70 41.20 33.54 -5.87
CA ILE A 70 40.80 33.08 -4.53
C ILE A 70 39.31 33.33 -4.31
N ARG A 71 38.84 34.55 -4.64
CA ARG A 71 37.44 34.91 -4.53
C ARG A 71 36.57 33.95 -5.35
N ASN A 72 36.90 33.73 -6.62
CA ASN A 72 36.13 32.84 -7.50
C ASN A 72 36.14 31.40 -6.99
N ARG A 73 37.27 30.92 -6.47
CA ARG A 73 37.39 29.57 -5.92
C ARG A 73 36.41 29.28 -4.77
N PHE A 74 36.18 30.26 -3.89
CA PHE A 74 35.32 30.10 -2.70
C PHE A 74 33.92 30.69 -2.85
N TYR A 75 33.74 31.71 -3.69
CA TYR A 75 32.53 32.52 -3.73
C TYR A 75 31.86 32.59 -5.11
N ASP A 76 32.35 31.86 -6.10
CA ASP A 76 31.57 31.57 -7.30
C ASP A 76 30.96 30.16 -7.21
N TRP A 77 29.80 29.96 -7.84
CA TRP A 77 29.15 28.64 -7.87
C TRP A 77 29.98 27.57 -8.56
N GLY A 78 30.76 27.94 -9.58
CA GLY A 78 31.70 27.03 -10.27
C GLY A 78 33.07 26.90 -9.58
N GLY A 79 33.25 27.49 -8.40
CA GLY A 79 34.51 27.43 -7.66
C GLY A 79 34.76 26.05 -7.06
N SER A 80 36.00 25.54 -7.13
CA SER A 80 36.34 24.20 -6.62
C SER A 80 36.14 24.02 -5.11
N ASN A 81 35.95 25.11 -4.37
CA ASN A 81 35.70 25.12 -2.93
C ASN A 81 34.56 26.08 -2.58
N SER A 82 33.54 26.15 -3.45
CA SER A 82 32.42 27.08 -3.26
C SER A 82 31.77 26.90 -1.89
N LEU A 83 31.69 27.99 -1.13
CA LEU A 83 31.00 28.08 0.16
C LEU A 83 29.58 28.63 0.01
N ARG A 84 29.16 28.89 -1.23
CA ARG A 84 27.85 29.49 -1.55
C ARG A 84 26.68 28.69 -1.01
N TRP A 85 26.80 27.37 -0.90
CA TRP A 85 25.78 26.50 -0.31
C TRP A 85 25.50 26.80 1.18
N ALA A 86 26.52 27.22 1.94
CA ALA A 86 26.41 27.48 3.38
C ALA A 86 26.06 28.95 3.68
N MET A 87 26.45 29.87 2.79
CA MET A 87 26.23 31.30 2.97
C MET A 87 24.77 31.75 2.81
N GLY A 88 23.90 30.87 2.30
CA GLY A 88 22.47 31.12 2.10
C GLY A 88 21.60 30.73 3.29
N GLY A 89 22.16 30.22 4.39
CA GLY A 89 21.41 29.66 5.53
C GLY A 89 21.14 28.16 5.36
N ASP A 90 20.15 27.61 6.08
CA ASP A 90 19.83 26.17 6.05
C ASP A 90 19.59 25.68 4.60
N PRO A 91 20.42 24.75 4.07
CA PRO A 91 20.31 24.28 2.70
C PRO A 91 19.01 23.50 2.44
N PHE A 92 18.35 22.95 3.46
CA PHE A 92 17.05 22.28 3.28
C PHE A 92 15.90 23.28 3.03
N VAL A 93 16.05 24.50 3.54
CA VAL A 93 15.09 25.60 3.34
C VAL A 93 15.44 26.39 2.08
N ASN A 94 16.70 26.78 1.92
CA ASN A 94 17.15 27.73 0.89
C ASN A 94 17.66 27.06 -0.39
N GLY A 95 17.73 25.72 -0.39
CA GLY A 95 18.05 24.90 -1.55
C GLY A 95 19.42 24.24 -1.47
N ILE A 96 19.47 23.00 -1.94
CA ILE A 96 20.67 22.15 -1.98
C ILE A 96 21.25 22.25 -3.39
N TYR A 97 22.55 22.55 -3.48
CA TYR A 97 23.25 22.77 -4.74
C TYR A 97 24.15 21.56 -5.08
N GLY A 98 24.36 21.34 -6.37
CA GLY A 98 25.14 20.21 -6.91
C GLY A 98 24.28 19.26 -7.75
N THR A 99 24.84 18.81 -8.88
CA THR A 99 24.16 17.90 -9.82
C THR A 99 23.83 16.54 -9.24
N GLU A 100 24.60 16.07 -8.26
CA GLU A 100 24.34 14.83 -7.52
C GLU A 100 23.11 14.91 -6.59
N PHE A 101 22.64 16.12 -6.31
CA PHE A 101 21.48 16.41 -5.48
C PHE A 101 20.27 16.89 -6.29
N ASN A 102 20.45 17.23 -7.57
CA ASN A 102 19.38 17.79 -8.39
C ASN A 102 18.80 16.74 -9.38
N PRO A 103 17.58 16.24 -9.17
CA PRO A 103 16.96 15.27 -10.07
C PRO A 103 16.45 15.89 -11.39
N PHE A 104 16.42 17.23 -11.50
CA PHE A 104 15.79 17.96 -12.60
C PHE A 104 16.78 18.42 -13.66
N THR A 105 18.07 18.55 -13.33
CA THR A 105 19.06 19.17 -14.21
C THR A 105 20.48 18.75 -13.89
N ASN A 106 21.31 18.72 -14.92
CA ASN A 106 22.75 18.46 -14.85
C ASN A 106 23.55 19.77 -14.69
N ASN A 107 22.95 20.81 -14.13
CA ASN A 107 23.60 22.08 -13.86
C ASN A 107 23.85 22.26 -12.35
N ASP A 108 25.11 22.46 -11.96
CA ASP A 108 25.52 22.62 -10.56
C ASP A 108 25.04 23.94 -9.93
N THR A 109 24.56 24.90 -10.72
CA THR A 109 24.14 26.23 -10.21
C THR A 109 22.67 26.30 -9.77
N SER A 110 21.87 25.27 -10.05
CA SER A 110 20.45 25.22 -9.65
C SER A 110 20.26 24.50 -8.33
N ALA A 111 19.68 25.22 -7.36
CA ALA A 111 19.29 24.67 -6.08
C ALA A 111 18.03 23.80 -6.22
N VAL A 112 17.93 22.78 -5.39
CA VAL A 112 16.71 21.99 -5.19
C VAL A 112 16.25 22.07 -3.74
N THR A 113 14.99 22.42 -3.51
CA THR A 113 14.44 22.47 -2.15
C THR A 113 13.87 21.11 -1.74
N MET A 114 13.71 20.89 -0.43
CA MET A 114 13.03 19.68 0.05
C MET A 114 11.59 19.58 -0.47
N ASN A 115 10.90 20.70 -0.64
CA ASN A 115 9.55 20.71 -1.23
C ASN A 115 9.57 20.23 -2.68
N ASP A 116 10.57 20.60 -3.47
CA ASP A 116 10.72 20.12 -4.84
C ASP A 116 10.95 18.59 -4.88
N LEU A 117 11.82 18.08 -4.00
CA LEU A 117 12.05 16.64 -3.87
C LEU A 117 10.79 15.88 -3.46
N LEU A 118 10.05 16.38 -2.48
CA LEU A 118 8.80 15.77 -2.03
C LEU A 118 7.75 15.78 -3.16
N ASN A 119 7.62 16.87 -3.90
CA ASN A 119 6.69 16.95 -5.02
C ASN A 119 7.06 16.00 -6.16
N TYR A 120 8.36 15.80 -6.41
CA TYR A 120 8.86 14.90 -7.45
C TYR A 120 8.71 13.42 -7.10
N TYR A 121 9.21 13.00 -5.93
CA TYR A 121 9.18 11.59 -5.52
C TYR A 121 7.81 11.15 -5.00
N TYR A 122 7.02 12.08 -4.47
CA TYR A 122 5.78 11.81 -3.75
C TYR A 122 4.66 12.78 -4.13
N PRO A 123 4.20 12.74 -5.40
CA PRO A 123 3.11 13.59 -5.86
C PRO A 123 1.87 13.48 -4.96
N SER A 124 1.21 14.61 -4.77
CA SER A 124 0.14 14.77 -3.77
C SER A 124 -1.18 14.10 -4.16
N ASN A 125 -1.45 13.92 -5.45
CA ASN A 125 -2.67 13.31 -5.96
C ASN A 125 -2.31 12.26 -7.01
N LEU A 126 -2.68 11.02 -6.73
CA LEU A 126 -2.57 9.92 -7.67
C LEU A 126 -3.94 9.29 -7.86
N GLN A 127 -4.25 8.88 -9.09
CA GLN A 127 -5.52 8.27 -9.45
C GLN A 127 -5.29 7.07 -10.37
N THR A 128 -6.13 6.05 -10.23
CA THR A 128 -6.10 4.87 -11.10
C THR A 128 -7.49 4.22 -11.16
N SER A 129 -7.66 3.33 -12.13
CA SER A 129 -8.80 2.43 -12.24
C SER A 129 -8.36 1.15 -12.95
N GLY A 130 -9.11 0.07 -12.75
CA GLY A 130 -8.81 -1.20 -13.41
C GLY A 130 -9.06 -2.41 -12.53
N LEU A 131 -8.53 -3.55 -12.99
CA LEU A 131 -8.68 -4.83 -12.32
C LEU A 131 -7.68 -4.97 -11.17
N GLY A 132 -8.17 -5.51 -10.06
CA GLY A 132 -7.33 -5.97 -8.95
C GLY A 132 -6.72 -7.35 -9.20
N ASP A 133 -6.08 -7.86 -8.16
CA ASP A 133 -5.50 -9.20 -8.16
C ASP A 133 -6.62 -10.24 -8.20
N VAL A 134 -6.60 -11.12 -9.20
CA VAL A 134 -7.62 -12.15 -9.42
C VAL A 134 -7.36 -13.34 -8.51
N GLU A 135 -8.38 -13.83 -7.81
CA GLU A 135 -8.30 -15.05 -7.00
C GLU A 135 -9.05 -16.19 -7.68
N LEU A 136 -8.41 -17.36 -7.76
CA LEU A 136 -8.99 -18.61 -8.25
C LEU A 136 -8.94 -19.64 -7.14
N GLY A 137 -10.02 -20.38 -6.90
CA GLY A 137 -10.08 -21.34 -5.82
C GLY A 137 -10.99 -22.55 -6.07
N LEU A 138 -10.78 -23.55 -5.23
CA LEU A 138 -11.60 -24.76 -5.14
C LEU A 138 -11.97 -24.97 -3.67
N LYS A 139 -13.24 -25.23 -3.42
CA LYS A 139 -13.77 -25.64 -2.11
C LYS A 139 -14.27 -27.07 -2.19
N PHE A 140 -13.89 -27.88 -1.21
CA PHE A 140 -14.23 -29.30 -1.10
C PHE A 140 -15.06 -29.52 0.16
N LEU A 141 -16.26 -30.08 0.04
CA LEU A 141 -17.05 -30.56 1.17
C LEU A 141 -16.38 -31.83 1.72
N LEU A 142 -15.88 -31.75 2.95
CA LEU A 142 -15.25 -32.86 3.65
C LEU A 142 -16.28 -33.73 4.37
N LEU A 143 -17.17 -33.09 5.15
CA LEU A 143 -18.12 -33.76 6.03
C LEU A 143 -19.42 -32.96 6.15
N GLY A 144 -20.49 -33.68 6.49
CA GLY A 144 -21.81 -33.12 6.70
C GLY A 144 -22.53 -32.80 5.39
N ASN A 145 -23.52 -31.93 5.49
CA ASN A 145 -24.38 -31.53 4.39
C ASN A 145 -24.31 -30.00 4.26
N PRO A 146 -24.32 -29.42 3.06
CA PRO A 146 -24.34 -27.97 2.91
C PRO A 146 -25.56 -27.33 3.56
N ALA A 147 -25.43 -26.10 4.06
CA ALA A 147 -26.53 -25.37 4.72
C ALA A 147 -27.79 -25.21 3.86
N TRP A 148 -27.64 -25.24 2.53
CA TRP A 148 -28.74 -25.18 1.56
C TRP A 148 -29.43 -26.52 1.30
N SER A 149 -28.86 -27.65 1.72
CA SER A 149 -29.33 -28.98 1.32
C SER A 149 -30.54 -29.52 2.10
N GLU A 150 -31.30 -28.64 2.79
CA GLU A 150 -32.48 -28.91 3.64
C GLU A 150 -32.34 -30.04 4.68
N SER A 151 -31.15 -30.63 4.80
CA SER A 151 -30.83 -31.79 5.61
C SER A 151 -29.49 -31.60 6.31
N GLY A 152 -29.36 -32.15 7.52
CA GLY A 152 -28.16 -32.00 8.36
C GLY A 152 -28.16 -30.75 9.25
N ASN A 153 -27.13 -30.65 10.09
CA ASN A 153 -26.96 -29.56 11.07
C ASN A 153 -25.55 -28.95 11.03
N TYR A 154 -24.69 -29.45 10.14
CA TYR A 154 -23.32 -29.00 10.01
C TYR A 154 -22.72 -29.33 8.64
N SER A 155 -21.75 -28.53 8.24
CA SER A 155 -20.89 -28.74 7.08
C SER A 155 -19.44 -28.40 7.45
N LEU A 156 -18.49 -29.13 6.87
CA LEU A 156 -17.07 -28.84 6.97
C LEU A 156 -16.46 -28.90 5.57
N TYR A 157 -15.72 -27.85 5.22
CA TYR A 157 -15.06 -27.71 3.94
C TYR A 157 -13.58 -27.41 4.12
N THR A 158 -12.78 -27.82 3.15
CA THR A 158 -11.44 -27.25 2.94
C THR A 158 -11.41 -26.50 1.62
N GLY A 159 -10.55 -25.50 1.52
CA GLY A 159 -10.34 -24.74 0.29
C GLY A 159 -8.87 -24.60 -0.05
N LEU A 160 -8.60 -24.56 -1.35
CA LEU A 160 -7.31 -24.19 -1.93
C LEU A 160 -7.57 -23.02 -2.88
N SER A 161 -6.83 -21.93 -2.73
CA SER A 161 -6.94 -20.80 -3.67
C SER A 161 -5.59 -20.19 -3.99
N VAL A 162 -5.50 -19.50 -5.12
CA VAL A 162 -4.37 -18.70 -5.55
C VAL A 162 -4.84 -17.30 -5.90
N LEU A 163 -4.30 -16.31 -5.20
CA LEU A 163 -4.37 -14.91 -5.60
C LEU A 163 -3.22 -14.65 -6.58
N LEU A 164 -3.55 -14.31 -7.81
CA LEU A 164 -2.60 -13.95 -8.85
C LEU A 164 -2.22 -12.49 -8.68
N GLY A 165 -0.92 -12.16 -8.78
CA GLY A 165 -0.45 -10.76 -8.83
C GLY A 165 -0.81 -10.06 -10.15
N SER A 166 -2.04 -10.17 -10.64
CA SER A 166 -2.46 -9.73 -11.98
C SER A 166 -2.79 -8.24 -12.08
N ALA A 167 -2.98 -7.54 -10.96
CA ALA A 167 -3.31 -6.13 -10.98
C ALA A 167 -2.19 -5.27 -11.57
N ASP A 168 -2.52 -4.03 -11.95
CA ASP A 168 -1.52 -3.04 -12.30
C ASP A 168 -0.57 -2.79 -11.13
N ARG A 169 0.72 -2.73 -11.44
CA ARG A 169 1.82 -2.71 -10.46
C ARG A 169 2.57 -1.39 -10.59
N LEU A 170 3.49 -1.14 -9.67
CA LEU A 170 4.44 -0.04 -9.85
C LEU A 170 5.17 -0.17 -11.19
N HIS A 171 5.13 0.85 -12.04
CA HIS A 171 5.80 0.84 -13.34
C HIS A 171 7.33 0.88 -13.18
N THR A 172 8.05 0.33 -14.17
CA THR A 172 9.51 0.29 -14.12
C THR A 172 10.07 1.70 -14.28
N TYR A 173 10.98 2.07 -13.39
CA TYR A 173 11.74 3.30 -13.50
C TYR A 173 12.62 3.30 -14.77
N SER A 174 12.71 4.45 -15.45
CA SER A 174 13.51 4.61 -16.66
C SER A 174 14.66 5.58 -16.42
N TYR A 175 15.89 5.12 -16.68
CA TYR A 175 17.08 5.97 -16.58
C TYR A 175 17.00 7.14 -17.57
N SER A 176 17.35 8.35 -17.13
CA SER A 176 17.40 9.52 -18.00
C SER A 176 18.18 10.69 -17.40
N ASN A 177 18.95 11.39 -18.25
CA ASN A 177 19.57 12.67 -17.90
C ASN A 177 18.53 13.79 -17.95
N GLY A 178 17.97 14.17 -16.79
CA GLY A 178 16.94 15.23 -16.69
C GLY A 178 15.53 14.66 -16.75
N ILE A 179 15.06 14.14 -15.62
CA ILE A 179 13.88 13.27 -15.58
C ILE A 179 12.59 14.10 -15.61
N PRO A 180 11.67 13.85 -16.55
CA PRO A 180 10.36 14.47 -16.49
C PRO A 180 9.66 14.10 -15.17
N VAL A 181 9.15 15.12 -14.46
CA VAL A 181 8.32 14.95 -13.24
C VAL A 181 7.17 13.95 -13.47
N ALA A 182 6.73 13.79 -14.72
CA ALA A 182 5.64 12.91 -15.12
C ALA A 182 6.06 11.46 -15.47
N GLN A 183 7.24 10.98 -15.06
CA GLN A 183 7.57 9.56 -15.25
C GLN A 183 6.52 8.67 -14.58
N SER A 184 6.05 7.66 -15.31
CA SER A 184 4.98 6.79 -14.84
C SER A 184 5.33 6.10 -13.52
N HIS A 185 6.61 5.84 -13.24
CA HIS A 185 7.05 5.30 -11.96
C HIS A 185 6.54 6.09 -10.73
N PHE A 186 6.67 7.43 -10.75
CA PHE A 186 6.29 8.29 -9.63
C PHE A 186 4.80 8.63 -9.63
N THR A 187 4.15 8.58 -10.80
CA THR A 187 2.73 8.92 -10.97
C THR A 187 1.79 7.72 -10.96
N THR A 188 2.30 6.50 -10.87
CA THR A 188 1.48 5.29 -10.78
C THR A 188 0.95 5.10 -9.36
N LEU A 189 -0.36 4.85 -9.25
CA LEU A 189 -0.98 4.27 -8.05
C LEU A 189 -1.23 2.77 -8.30
N PRO A 190 -0.40 1.86 -7.76
CA PRO A 190 -0.54 0.43 -8.03
C PRO A 190 -1.84 -0.13 -7.44
N LEU A 191 -2.52 -0.99 -8.19
CA LEU A 191 -3.70 -1.74 -7.74
C LEU A 191 -3.33 -3.08 -7.07
N GLY A 192 -2.12 -3.56 -7.29
CA GLY A 192 -1.57 -4.72 -6.60
C GLY A 192 -0.05 -4.66 -6.43
N ASN A 193 0.46 -5.58 -5.61
CA ASN A 193 1.89 -5.66 -5.30
C ASN A 193 2.64 -6.65 -6.22
N GLY A 194 1.92 -7.39 -7.07
CA GLY A 194 2.49 -8.31 -8.02
C GLY A 194 3.01 -9.64 -7.44
N VAL A 195 2.74 -9.92 -6.17
CA VAL A 195 3.15 -11.16 -5.50
C VAL A 195 1.95 -12.09 -5.36
N SER A 196 2.05 -13.28 -5.94
CA SER A 196 1.00 -14.28 -5.84
C SER A 196 0.94 -14.90 -4.43
N ARG A 197 -0.28 -15.13 -3.91
CA ARG A 197 -0.54 -15.78 -2.61
C ARG A 197 -1.25 -17.11 -2.82
N TYR A 198 -0.72 -18.18 -2.25
CA TYR A 198 -1.39 -19.48 -2.19
C TYR A 198 -2.06 -19.62 -0.83
N ASN A 199 -3.33 -20.00 -0.82
CA ASN A 199 -4.11 -20.15 0.39
C ASN A 199 -4.56 -21.59 0.60
N ILE A 200 -4.51 -22.02 1.85
CA ILE A 200 -5.20 -23.21 2.33
C ILE A 200 -6.20 -22.76 3.38
N SER A 201 -7.44 -23.22 3.28
CA SER A 201 -8.50 -22.87 4.21
C SER A 201 -9.23 -24.07 4.76
N LEU A 202 -9.78 -23.89 5.95
CA LEU A 202 -10.75 -24.76 6.59
C LEU A 202 -11.93 -23.89 7.00
N PHE A 203 -13.13 -24.29 6.60
CA PHE A 203 -14.36 -23.55 6.83
C PHE A 203 -15.43 -24.50 7.32
N GLY A 204 -16.19 -24.10 8.32
CA GLY A 204 -17.29 -24.89 8.83
C GLY A 204 -18.52 -24.06 9.12
N GLU A 205 -19.66 -24.72 9.03
CA GLU A 205 -20.96 -24.16 9.35
C GLU A 205 -21.66 -25.10 10.32
N LEU A 206 -22.23 -24.53 11.37
CA LEU A 206 -23.18 -25.19 12.24
C LEU A 206 -24.51 -24.49 12.05
N TYR A 207 -25.59 -25.22 11.84
CA TYR A 207 -26.89 -24.61 11.63
C TYR A 207 -28.01 -25.46 12.19
N LYS A 208 -29.01 -24.80 12.77
CA LYS A 208 -30.17 -25.48 13.36
C LYS A 208 -31.33 -24.51 13.47
N THR A 209 -32.54 -25.02 13.27
CA THR A 209 -33.77 -24.29 13.61
C THR A 209 -34.12 -24.54 15.08
N ILE A 210 -34.18 -23.48 15.87
CA ILE A 210 -34.55 -23.51 17.28
C ILE A 210 -35.75 -22.57 17.45
N LEU A 211 -36.88 -23.06 17.98
CA LEU A 211 -38.10 -22.26 18.18
C LEU A 211 -38.56 -21.53 16.90
N HIS A 212 -38.54 -22.22 15.75
CA HIS A 212 -38.86 -21.64 14.44
C HIS A 212 -37.98 -20.46 14.03
N ARG A 213 -36.75 -20.38 14.57
CA ARG A 213 -35.73 -19.42 14.17
C ARG A 213 -34.50 -20.16 13.69
N TYR A 214 -34.03 -19.81 12.50
CA TYR A 214 -32.77 -20.33 11.99
C TYR A 214 -31.59 -19.70 12.72
N VAL A 215 -30.74 -20.55 13.29
CA VAL A 215 -29.47 -20.17 13.92
C VAL A 215 -28.34 -20.78 13.11
N ASN A 216 -27.32 -20.00 12.81
CA ASN A 216 -26.16 -20.45 12.06
C ASN A 216 -24.87 -19.84 12.62
N ILE A 217 -23.81 -20.65 12.70
CA ILE A 217 -22.48 -20.24 13.08
C ILE A 217 -21.54 -20.65 11.96
N ASN A 218 -20.89 -19.67 11.34
CA ASN A 218 -19.84 -19.91 10.35
C ASN A 218 -18.49 -19.58 10.96
N TRP A 219 -17.47 -20.36 10.64
CA TRP A 219 -16.09 -20.04 10.98
C TRP A 219 -15.17 -20.39 9.83
N LEU A 220 -14.09 -19.63 9.70
CA LEU A 220 -13.08 -19.80 8.65
C LEU A 220 -11.70 -19.62 9.26
N ILE A 221 -10.78 -20.51 8.92
CA ILE A 221 -9.35 -20.36 9.12
C ILE A 221 -8.68 -20.46 7.75
N ARG A 222 -7.83 -19.50 7.41
CA ARG A 222 -7.11 -19.46 6.14
C ARG A 222 -5.65 -19.10 6.40
N SER A 223 -4.75 -19.94 5.91
CA SER A 223 -3.31 -19.65 5.89
C SER A 223 -2.88 -19.26 4.49
N GLY A 224 -2.11 -18.18 4.37
CA GLY A 224 -1.59 -17.65 3.12
C GLY A 224 -0.07 -17.77 3.05
N PHE A 225 0.43 -18.26 1.92
CA PHE A 225 1.84 -18.49 1.67
C PHE A 225 2.28 -17.76 0.40
N TYR A 226 3.49 -17.22 0.43
CA TYR A 226 4.04 -16.42 -0.66
C TYR A 226 5.31 -17.03 -1.21
N ASN A 227 5.39 -17.08 -2.53
CA ASN A 227 6.65 -17.35 -3.22
C ASN A 227 7.47 -16.07 -3.36
N GLN A 228 8.78 -16.23 -3.48
CA GLN A 228 9.66 -15.13 -3.88
C GLN A 228 9.27 -14.67 -5.28
N THR A 229 9.17 -13.35 -5.45
CA THR A 229 8.84 -12.74 -6.75
C THR A 229 9.72 -11.53 -6.96
N ARG A 230 10.13 -11.30 -8.21
CA ARG A 230 10.89 -10.12 -8.61
C ARG A 230 9.91 -9.02 -9.04
N VAL A 231 10.00 -7.85 -8.42
CA VAL A 231 9.11 -6.71 -8.67
C VAL A 231 9.94 -5.44 -8.92
N ASN A 232 9.31 -4.42 -9.50
CA ASN A 232 9.96 -3.13 -9.72
C ASN A 232 10.31 -2.48 -8.37
N SER A 233 11.52 -1.95 -8.26
CA SER A 233 11.99 -1.29 -7.04
C SER A 233 11.36 0.09 -6.91
N PRO A 234 10.76 0.43 -5.76
CA PRO A 234 10.35 1.79 -5.51
C PRO A 234 11.57 2.69 -5.38
N ILE A 235 11.62 3.75 -6.19
CA ILE A 235 12.70 4.72 -6.17
C ILE A 235 12.30 5.88 -5.25
N SER A 236 13.17 6.16 -4.28
CA SER A 236 12.96 7.19 -3.27
C SER A 236 14.32 7.68 -2.79
N PHE A 237 14.42 8.98 -2.53
CA PHE A 237 15.62 9.58 -1.95
C PHE A 237 15.81 9.28 -0.45
N VAL A 238 14.79 8.74 0.23
CA VAL A 238 14.85 8.50 1.66
C VAL A 238 15.80 7.32 1.93
N ASN A 239 16.73 7.51 2.88
CA ASN A 239 17.78 6.55 3.24
C ASN A 239 18.94 6.45 2.22
N PHE A 240 19.08 7.45 1.33
CA PHE A 240 20.22 7.55 0.41
C PHE A 240 20.98 8.87 0.61
N ASN A 241 22.28 8.86 0.27
CA ASN A 241 23.16 10.03 0.34
C ASN A 241 23.14 10.86 -0.97
N THR A 242 22.17 10.60 -1.84
CA THR A 242 21.99 11.30 -3.12
C THR A 242 20.49 11.43 -3.35
N PHE A 243 20.08 12.51 -4.04
CA PHE A 243 18.69 12.69 -4.47
C PHE A 243 18.52 12.41 -5.96
N ASN A 244 19.58 11.97 -6.64
CA ASN A 244 19.53 11.58 -8.03
C ASN A 244 18.87 10.18 -8.17
N PRO A 245 17.73 10.08 -8.87
CA PRO A 245 16.97 8.85 -8.98
C PRO A 245 17.69 7.76 -9.79
N ASP A 246 18.56 8.11 -10.74
CA ASP A 246 19.37 7.14 -11.49
C ASP A 246 20.40 6.48 -10.59
N SER A 247 21.08 7.26 -9.75
CA SER A 247 22.03 6.75 -8.75
C SER A 247 21.35 5.84 -7.72
N ILE A 248 20.16 6.24 -7.24
CA ILE A 248 19.35 5.42 -6.33
C ILE A 248 18.94 4.10 -7.01
N ALA A 249 18.42 4.19 -8.23
CA ALA A 249 18.01 3.03 -9.01
C ALA A 249 19.18 2.10 -9.34
N ALA A 250 20.38 2.62 -9.55
CA ALA A 250 21.60 1.81 -9.70
C ALA A 250 22.00 1.11 -8.40
N SER A 251 21.86 1.80 -7.25
CA SER A 251 22.18 1.26 -5.92
C SER A 251 21.27 0.10 -5.52
N ILE A 252 19.95 0.24 -5.70
CA ILE A 252 18.98 -0.82 -5.37
C ILE A 252 18.92 -1.86 -6.50
N GLY A 253 19.03 -1.41 -7.75
CA GLY A 253 18.64 -2.11 -8.97
C GLY A 253 17.17 -1.84 -9.34
N LEU A 254 16.86 -1.74 -10.64
CA LEU A 254 15.50 -1.48 -11.15
C LEU A 254 14.44 -2.47 -10.67
N LYS A 255 14.86 -3.68 -10.29
CA LYS A 255 14.01 -4.73 -9.75
C LYS A 255 14.68 -5.43 -8.59
N HIS A 256 13.96 -5.55 -7.47
CA HIS A 256 14.35 -6.33 -6.30
C HIS A 256 13.48 -7.59 -6.18
N THR A 257 13.96 -8.55 -5.40
CA THR A 257 13.19 -9.74 -5.03
C THR A 257 12.53 -9.52 -3.68
N ILE A 258 11.25 -9.84 -3.59
CA ILE A 258 10.47 -9.80 -2.35
C ILE A 258 9.94 -11.18 -2.02
N LYS A 259 9.95 -11.54 -0.73
CA LYS A 259 9.16 -12.62 -0.16
C LYS A 259 8.29 -12.05 0.95
N LYS A 260 6.98 -12.02 0.72
CA LYS A 260 6.05 -11.56 1.75
C LYS A 260 5.96 -12.56 2.88
N GLY A 261 5.75 -12.07 4.10
CA GLY A 261 5.54 -12.91 5.27
C GLY A 261 4.25 -13.71 5.15
N ASN A 262 4.26 -14.95 5.65
CA ASN A 262 3.07 -15.79 5.67
C ASN A 262 1.93 -15.15 6.47
N GLU A 263 0.71 -15.45 6.07
CA GLU A 263 -0.51 -14.86 6.62
C GLU A 263 -1.37 -15.92 7.32
N LEU A 264 -2.06 -15.50 8.37
CA LEU A 264 -3.11 -16.27 9.01
C LEU A 264 -4.33 -15.36 9.18
N PHE A 265 -5.46 -15.80 8.65
CA PHE A 265 -6.76 -15.19 8.86
C PHE A 265 -7.65 -16.20 9.58
N ALA A 266 -8.36 -15.76 10.62
CA ALA A 266 -9.42 -16.55 11.21
C ALA A 266 -10.62 -15.66 11.53
N MET A 267 -11.83 -16.20 11.39
CA MET A 267 -13.06 -15.52 11.77
C MET A 267 -14.11 -16.50 12.28
N ALA A 268 -15.01 -15.99 13.11
CA ALA A 268 -16.25 -16.65 13.50
C ALA A 268 -17.40 -15.65 13.46
N LYS A 269 -18.56 -16.08 12.97
CA LYS A 269 -19.79 -15.29 12.85
C LYS A 269 -20.96 -16.13 13.31
N GLY A 270 -21.74 -15.60 14.25
CA GLY A 270 -23.06 -16.12 14.58
C GLY A 270 -24.13 -15.32 13.85
N LYS A 271 -25.15 -16.01 13.34
CA LYS A 271 -26.34 -15.48 12.68
C LYS A 271 -27.58 -16.03 13.38
N LEU A 272 -28.51 -15.14 13.70
CA LEU A 272 -29.80 -15.44 14.29
C LEU A 272 -30.89 -14.78 13.47
N GLU A 273 -31.89 -15.55 13.10
CA GLU A 273 -33.12 -15.04 12.51
C GLU A 273 -33.99 -14.37 13.60
N LEU A 274 -34.29 -13.08 13.40
CA LEU A 274 -35.18 -12.32 14.29
C LEU A 274 -36.64 -12.50 13.88
N ILE A 275 -36.91 -12.35 12.59
CA ILE A 275 -38.23 -12.55 11.98
C ILE A 275 -38.09 -13.68 10.94
N PRO A 276 -38.81 -14.80 11.10
CA PRO A 276 -38.71 -15.95 10.21
C PRO A 276 -38.89 -15.56 8.75
N ASP A 277 -38.00 -16.02 7.88
CA ASP A 277 -37.92 -15.76 6.45
C ASP A 277 -37.64 -14.31 6.03
N TRP A 278 -37.60 -13.35 6.96
CA TRP A 278 -37.58 -11.91 6.63
C TRP A 278 -36.35 -11.17 7.15
N VAL A 279 -35.96 -11.39 8.41
CA VAL A 279 -34.91 -10.58 9.05
C VAL A 279 -33.99 -11.44 9.88
N SER A 280 -32.69 -11.27 9.68
CA SER A 280 -31.66 -11.86 10.53
C SER A 280 -30.63 -10.81 10.97
N VAL A 281 -30.02 -11.08 12.12
CA VAL A 281 -28.87 -10.35 12.62
C VAL A 281 -27.69 -11.29 12.73
N SER A 282 -26.50 -10.77 12.48
CA SER A 282 -25.27 -11.51 12.68
C SER A 282 -24.20 -10.64 13.31
N GLY A 283 -23.31 -11.30 14.04
CA GLY A 283 -22.19 -10.67 14.73
C GLY A 283 -21.01 -11.62 14.77
N GLY A 284 -19.81 -11.05 14.73
CA GLY A 284 -18.60 -11.87 14.69
C GLY A 284 -17.34 -11.10 14.98
N ALA A 285 -16.24 -11.85 14.95
CA ALA A 285 -14.90 -11.32 15.10
C ALA A 285 -13.97 -11.97 14.08
N SER A 286 -12.91 -11.23 13.72
CA SER A 286 -11.84 -11.74 12.87
C SER A 286 -10.48 -11.34 13.41
N ILE A 287 -9.48 -12.18 13.14
CA ILE A 287 -8.07 -11.93 13.39
C ILE A 287 -7.31 -12.10 12.09
N TYR A 288 -6.38 -11.19 11.83
CA TYR A 288 -5.47 -11.24 10.71
C TYR A 288 -4.04 -11.00 11.20
N LEU A 289 -3.16 -11.95 10.91
CA LEU A 289 -1.74 -11.91 11.26
C LEU A 289 -0.92 -12.06 9.99
N LYS A 290 0.15 -11.28 9.86
CA LYS A 290 1.11 -11.39 8.77
C LYS A 290 2.53 -11.33 9.31
N GLY A 291 3.38 -12.26 8.87
CA GLY A 291 4.81 -12.27 9.13
C GLY A 291 5.54 -11.06 8.50
N ARG A 292 6.81 -10.90 8.82
CA ARG A 292 7.61 -9.82 8.23
C ARG A 292 7.96 -10.16 6.78
N ASP A 293 7.94 -9.16 5.92
CA ASP A 293 8.43 -9.29 4.54
C ASP A 293 9.96 -9.29 4.53
N THR A 294 10.54 -9.97 3.54
CA THR A 294 11.99 -9.95 3.28
C THR A 294 12.25 -9.47 1.87
N PHE A 295 13.28 -8.63 1.73
CA PHE A 295 13.68 -7.98 0.50
C PHE A 295 15.11 -8.39 0.17
N TYR A 296 15.41 -8.49 -1.11
CA TYR A 296 16.74 -8.80 -1.63
C TYR A 296 17.00 -7.91 -2.83
N SER A 297 17.99 -7.03 -2.71
CA SER A 297 18.41 -6.09 -3.75
C SER A 297 19.95 -6.01 -3.79
N ASN A 298 20.46 -5.07 -4.58
CA ASN A 298 21.89 -4.76 -4.58
C ASN A 298 22.32 -3.97 -3.32
N ASP A 299 21.36 -3.50 -2.52
CA ASP A 299 21.58 -2.70 -1.31
C ASP A 299 20.95 -3.39 -0.07
N PRO A 300 21.76 -4.12 0.73
CA PRO A 300 21.27 -4.79 1.93
C PRO A 300 20.80 -3.85 3.05
N ILE A 301 21.22 -2.58 3.03
CA ILE A 301 20.77 -1.57 3.99
C ILE A 301 19.34 -1.17 3.62
N TRP A 302 19.09 -0.91 2.34
CA TRP A 302 17.76 -0.66 1.81
C TRP A 302 16.82 -1.85 2.06
N ASP A 303 17.29 -3.09 1.87
CA ASP A 303 16.49 -4.30 2.14
C ASP A 303 15.97 -4.36 3.59
N LYS A 304 16.85 -4.06 4.55
CA LYS A 304 16.49 -3.99 5.97
C LYS A 304 15.52 -2.84 6.22
N TRP A 305 15.81 -1.67 5.67
CA TRP A 305 14.99 -0.46 5.82
C TRP A 305 13.57 -0.62 5.27
N MET A 306 13.40 -1.39 4.18
CA MET A 306 12.09 -1.75 3.61
C MET A 306 11.33 -2.73 4.49
N SER A 307 12.01 -3.60 5.24
CA SER A 307 11.35 -4.59 6.10
C SER A 307 10.92 -4.03 7.46
N TYR A 308 11.77 -3.20 8.07
CA TYR A 308 11.64 -2.74 9.45
C TYR A 308 12.48 -1.50 9.71
N ARG A 309 11.91 -0.56 10.45
CA ARG A 309 12.55 0.63 11.00
C ARG A 309 12.14 0.75 12.45
N LYS A 310 13.13 0.78 13.34
CA LYS A 310 12.89 0.84 14.79
C LYS A 310 11.94 2.00 15.10
N ASP A 311 10.90 1.70 15.87
CA ASP A 311 9.86 2.62 16.36
C ASP A 311 9.03 3.37 15.29
N ASN A 312 9.30 3.14 14.00
CA ASN A 312 8.68 3.87 12.89
C ASN A 312 7.86 2.98 11.95
N TYR A 313 8.36 1.79 11.61
CA TYR A 313 7.77 0.97 10.54
C TYR A 313 8.09 -0.52 10.69
N ASP A 314 7.12 -1.38 10.40
CA ASP A 314 7.31 -2.84 10.34
C ASP A 314 6.29 -3.44 9.38
N THR A 315 6.74 -4.30 8.46
CA THR A 315 5.85 -4.97 7.50
C THR A 315 5.00 -6.08 8.15
N ARG A 316 5.27 -6.46 9.40
CA ARG A 316 4.42 -7.39 10.19
C ARG A 316 3.09 -6.76 10.52
N ILE A 317 1.99 -7.48 10.31
CA ILE A 317 0.65 -6.98 10.61
C ILE A 317 -0.02 -7.81 11.71
N ARG A 318 -0.72 -7.14 12.62
CA ARG A 318 -1.72 -7.75 13.50
C ARG A 318 -2.97 -6.89 13.51
N SER A 319 -4.10 -7.49 13.16
CA SER A 319 -5.41 -6.83 13.19
C SER A 319 -6.44 -7.75 13.84
N ILE A 320 -7.28 -7.19 14.70
CA ILE A 320 -8.46 -7.84 15.27
C ILE A 320 -9.63 -6.88 15.05
N LYS A 321 -10.70 -7.39 14.45
CA LYS A 321 -11.91 -6.62 14.15
C LYS A 321 -13.14 -7.33 14.69
N GLN A 322 -14.14 -6.57 15.12
CA GLN A 322 -15.50 -7.06 15.36
C GLN A 322 -16.43 -6.46 14.32
N PHE A 323 -17.47 -7.21 13.97
CA PHE A 323 -18.44 -6.76 12.99
C PHE A 323 -19.85 -7.22 13.35
N ALA A 324 -20.84 -6.48 12.86
CA ALA A 324 -22.24 -6.81 12.96
C ALA A 324 -22.96 -6.46 11.65
N GLU A 325 -23.98 -7.24 11.32
CA GLU A 325 -24.76 -7.09 10.09
C GLU A 325 -26.22 -7.43 10.34
N ILE A 326 -27.11 -6.67 9.71
CA ILE A 326 -28.55 -6.95 9.62
C ILE A 326 -28.82 -7.32 8.16
N THR A 327 -29.56 -8.41 7.96
CA THR A 327 -29.99 -8.85 6.63
C THR A 327 -31.50 -8.91 6.56
N PHE A 328 -32.04 -8.28 5.51
CA PHE A 328 -33.41 -8.46 5.04
C PHE A 328 -33.43 -9.51 3.93
N HIS A 329 -34.32 -10.47 4.06
CA HIS A 329 -34.46 -11.63 3.18
C HIS A 329 -35.74 -11.51 2.35
N ASN A 330 -35.60 -11.57 1.02
CA ASN A 330 -36.70 -11.70 0.06
C ASN A 330 -36.45 -12.92 -0.83
N VAL A 331 -36.24 -14.08 -0.21
CA VAL A 331 -35.83 -15.31 -0.90
C VAL A 331 -36.88 -16.42 -0.84
N ASN A 332 -37.81 -16.38 0.12
CA ASN A 332 -38.86 -17.39 0.27
C ASN A 332 -39.87 -17.29 -0.90
N PRO A 333 -40.00 -18.30 -1.77
CA PRO A 333 -40.85 -18.22 -2.97
C PRO A 333 -42.34 -17.94 -2.67
N LEU A 334 -42.83 -18.32 -1.49
CA LEU A 334 -44.22 -18.16 -1.09
C LEU A 334 -44.53 -16.79 -0.46
N LYS A 335 -43.49 -16.05 -0.03
CA LYS A 335 -43.61 -14.79 0.71
C LYS A 335 -42.90 -13.61 0.04
N ARG A 336 -42.16 -13.87 -1.04
CA ARG A 336 -41.33 -12.86 -1.71
C ARG A 336 -42.15 -11.78 -2.40
N ILE A 337 -41.60 -10.58 -2.40
CA ILE A 337 -42.06 -9.42 -3.15
C ILE A 337 -41.37 -9.46 -4.51
N GLY A 338 -42.19 -9.53 -5.58
CA GLY A 338 -41.70 -9.53 -6.96
C GLY A 338 -41.14 -10.88 -7.44
N PRO A 339 -40.74 -10.96 -8.72
CA PRO A 339 -40.33 -12.21 -9.34
C PRO A 339 -38.90 -12.65 -9.01
N ILE A 340 -38.03 -11.71 -8.61
CA ILE A 340 -36.60 -11.94 -8.43
C ILE A 340 -36.27 -12.04 -6.93
N PRO A 341 -35.71 -13.15 -6.45
CA PRO A 341 -35.27 -13.28 -5.06
C PRO A 341 -34.03 -12.42 -4.78
N PHE A 342 -34.02 -11.75 -3.64
CA PHE A 342 -32.90 -10.88 -3.24
C PHE A 342 -32.69 -10.83 -1.72
N GLU A 343 -31.53 -10.33 -1.31
CA GLU A 343 -31.23 -9.93 0.06
C GLU A 343 -30.64 -8.52 0.10
N ILE A 344 -31.00 -7.78 1.15
CA ILE A 344 -30.39 -6.50 1.46
C ILE A 344 -29.62 -6.65 2.77
N ARG A 345 -28.33 -6.31 2.78
CA ARG A 345 -27.46 -6.42 3.94
C ARG A 345 -26.89 -5.06 4.29
N GLY A 346 -26.95 -4.69 5.55
CA GLY A 346 -26.29 -3.51 6.10
C GLY A 346 -25.44 -3.90 7.29
N GLY A 347 -24.19 -3.47 7.32
CA GLY A 347 -23.27 -3.86 8.39
C GLY A 347 -22.19 -2.84 8.66
N TYR A 348 -21.51 -3.05 9.78
CA TYR A 348 -20.35 -2.27 10.17
C TYR A 348 -19.28 -3.17 10.82
N SER A 349 -18.03 -2.70 10.78
CA SER A 349 -16.89 -3.33 11.41
C SER A 349 -16.07 -2.27 12.17
N VAL A 350 -15.64 -2.64 13.37
CA VAL A 350 -14.80 -1.82 14.25
C VAL A 350 -13.47 -2.53 14.53
N PRO A 351 -12.34 -1.80 14.57
CA PRO A 351 -11.06 -2.36 14.95
C PRO A 351 -10.96 -2.46 16.47
N LEU A 352 -10.61 -3.64 16.99
CA LEU A 352 -10.27 -3.82 18.41
C LEU A 352 -8.77 -3.67 18.67
N LEU A 353 -7.96 -4.11 17.70
CA LEU A 353 -6.50 -4.00 17.73
C LEU A 353 -5.98 -3.84 16.32
N SER A 354 -5.11 -2.87 16.10
CA SER A 354 -4.39 -2.67 14.85
C SER A 354 -2.94 -2.34 15.16
N ARG A 355 -2.00 -3.16 14.68
CA ARG A 355 -0.56 -2.95 14.82
C ARG A 355 0.10 -3.00 13.45
N ASN A 356 0.85 -1.94 13.13
CA ASN A 356 1.52 -1.69 11.86
C ASN A 356 0.59 -1.83 10.63
N THR A 357 -0.67 -1.44 10.82
CA THR A 357 -1.70 -1.41 9.79
C THR A 357 -2.69 -0.31 10.15
N PHE A 358 -3.49 0.13 9.19
CA PHE A 358 -4.54 1.11 9.42
C PHE A 358 -5.58 0.57 10.40
N SER A 359 -5.94 1.42 11.37
CA SER A 359 -7.11 1.21 12.23
C SER A 359 -8.33 1.70 11.49
N GLU A 360 -9.13 0.77 10.98
CA GLU A 360 -10.18 1.06 10.01
C GLU A 360 -11.56 0.77 10.60
N PHE A 361 -12.41 1.78 10.63
CA PHE A 361 -13.86 1.63 10.72
C PHE A 361 -14.42 1.47 9.30
N SER A 362 -15.30 0.50 9.09
CA SER A 362 -15.97 0.32 7.81
C SER A 362 -17.46 0.10 8.01
N ALA A 363 -18.26 0.68 7.13
CA ALA A 363 -19.69 0.40 7.01
C ALA A 363 -20.00 0.02 5.56
N TRP A 364 -20.96 -0.87 5.36
CA TRP A 364 -21.33 -1.32 4.02
C TRP A 364 -22.84 -1.52 3.89
N PHE A 365 -23.27 -1.44 2.64
CA PHE A 365 -24.58 -1.84 2.18
C PHE A 365 -24.41 -2.75 0.98
N GLN A 366 -25.12 -3.88 0.94
CA GLN A 366 -25.01 -4.87 -0.13
C GLN A 366 -26.40 -5.32 -0.58
N LEU A 367 -26.60 -5.36 -1.90
CA LEU A 367 -27.72 -6.04 -2.54
C LEU A 367 -27.21 -7.34 -3.16
N VAL A 368 -27.82 -8.46 -2.80
CA VAL A 368 -27.54 -9.78 -3.40
C VAL A 368 -28.79 -10.22 -4.15
N VAL A 369 -28.64 -10.56 -5.42
CA VAL A 369 -29.74 -11.01 -6.29
C VAL A 369 -29.43 -12.41 -6.77
N TYR A 370 -30.42 -13.31 -6.75
CA TYR A 370 -30.25 -14.67 -7.25
C TYR A 370 -30.99 -14.83 -8.58
N ALA A 371 -30.25 -15.17 -9.63
CA ALA A 371 -30.78 -15.53 -10.93
C ALA A 371 -30.42 -16.99 -11.22
N GLN A 372 -31.39 -17.76 -11.71
CA GLN A 372 -31.17 -19.12 -12.18
C GLN A 372 -31.52 -19.16 -13.67
N GLU A 373 -30.55 -19.50 -14.49
CA GLU A 373 -30.70 -19.73 -15.93
C GLU A 373 -30.53 -21.24 -16.17
N TRP A 374 -31.39 -21.82 -17.01
CA TRP A 374 -31.53 -23.27 -17.20
C TRP A 374 -30.87 -23.71 -18.50
#